data_AF-A0AA88Z9V9-F1
#
_entry.id   AF-A0AA88Z9V9-F1
#
_cell.length_a   1.000
_cell.length_b   1.000
_cell.length_c   1.000
_cell.angle_alpha   90.00
_cell.angle_beta   90.00
_cell.angle_gamma   90.00
#
_symmetry.space_group_name_H-M   'P 1'
#
loop_
_entity.id
_entity.type
_entity.pdbx_description
1 polymer ?
#
loop_
_entity_poly.entity_id
_entity_poly.type
_entity_poly.pdbx_seq_one_letter_code
_entity_poly.pdbx_strand_id
1 'polypeptide(L)'
;MNLGATFVFVLLFIGVTIIGFLAANWRRGDLAHLDEWGLGGRRFGTIVTWFLLGGDLYTAYTFVAVPALVFGAGAMGFFALPYTILIYPFAFVVFPKL
;
A
#
# COMPACT_ATOMS: atom_id res chain seq x y z
N MET A 1 -17.13 20.13 15.67
CA MET A 1 -16.85 18.82 15.05
C MET A 1 -17.83 18.60 13.91
N ASN A 2 -17.36 18.23 12.72
CA ASN A 2 -18.25 17.88 11.60
C ASN A 2 -18.74 16.45 11.81
N LEU A 3 -19.95 16.30 12.36
CA LEU A 3 -20.53 15.01 12.75
C LEU A 3 -20.61 14.03 11.56
N GLY A 4 -20.87 14.53 10.35
CA GLY A 4 -20.90 13.69 9.14
C GLY A 4 -19.53 13.10 8.81
N ALA A 5 -18.47 13.92 8.86
CA ALA A 5 -17.10 13.44 8.61
C ALA A 5 -16.65 12.44 9.68
N THR A 6 -16.95 12.71 10.95
CA THR A 6 -16.64 11.78 12.05
C THR A 6 -17.37 10.45 11.89
N PHE A 7 -18.64 10.47 11.51
CA PHE A 7 -19.42 9.26 11.26
C PHE A 7 -18.82 8.41 10.13
N VAL A 8 -18.51 9.03 8.98
CA VAL A 8 -17.90 8.32 7.83
C VAL A 8 -16.54 7.73 8.22
N PHE A 9 -15.72 8.49 8.94
CA PHE A 9 -14.43 8.00 9.43
C PHE A 9 -14.59 6.76 10.32
N VAL A 10 -15.45 6.82 11.33
CA VAL A 10 -15.67 5.70 12.26
C VAL A 10 -16.23 4.48 11.53
N LEU A 11 -17.17 4.68 10.60
CA LEU A 11 -17.76 3.60 9.81
C LEU A 11 -16.69 2.88 8.96
N LEU A 12 -15.89 3.64 8.22
CA LEU A 12 -14.83 3.06 7.38
C LEU A 12 -13.74 2.41 8.23
N PHE A 13 -13.35 3.05 9.34
CA PHE A 13 -12.35 2.52 10.26
C PHE A 13 -12.77 1.15 10.83
N ILE A 14 -14.00 1.05 11.34
CA ILE A 14 -14.55 -0.21 11.87
C ILE A 14 -14.64 -1.25 10.74
N GLY A 15 -15.15 -0.87 9.57
CA GLY A 15 -15.29 -1.78 8.42
C GLY A 15 -13.95 -2.39 7.99
N VAL A 16 -12.93 -1.55 7.77
CA VAL A 16 -11.58 -2.00 7.38
C VAL A 16 -10.95 -2.83 8.49
N THR A 17 -11.13 -2.45 9.76
CA THR A 17 -10.60 -3.20 10.91
C THR A 17 -11.18 -4.61 10.95
N ILE A 18 -12.50 -4.76 10.83
CA ILE A 18 -13.17 -6.07 10.82
C ILE A 18 -12.66 -6.92 9.65
N ILE A 19 -12.58 -6.34 8.44
CA ILE A 19 -12.07 -7.05 7.26
C ILE A 19 -10.61 -7.50 7.48
N GLY A 20 -9.76 -6.65 8.05
CA GLY A 20 -8.36 -6.97 8.35
C GLY A 20 -8.22 -8.14 9.32
N PHE A 21 -9.00 -8.17 10.40
CA PHE A 21 -8.99 -9.28 11.35
C PHE A 21 -9.56 -10.58 10.77
N LEU A 22 -10.60 -10.51 9.94
CA LEU A 22 -11.12 -11.68 9.22
C LEU A 22 -10.10 -12.22 8.22
N ALA A 23 -9.39 -11.33 7.52
CA ALA A 23 -8.35 -11.69 6.56
C ALA A 23 -7.15 -12.39 7.23
N ALA A 24 -6.86 -12.15 8.51
CA ALA A 24 -5.79 -12.84 9.24
C ALA A 24 -5.97 -14.36 9.29
N ASN A 25 -7.21 -14.85 9.19
CA ASN A 25 -7.52 -16.28 9.16
C ASN A 25 -7.72 -16.81 7.74
N TRP A 26 -7.76 -15.93 6.75
CA TRP A 26 -7.96 -16.31 5.37
C TRP A 26 -6.63 -16.75 4.75
N ARG A 27 -6.58 -18.03 4.34
CA ARG A 27 -5.39 -18.64 3.73
C ARG A 27 -4.14 -18.58 4.63
N ARG A 28 -4.30 -18.97 5.90
CA ARG A 28 -3.18 -19.08 6.85
C ARG A 28 -2.05 -19.93 6.24
N GLY A 29 -0.86 -19.34 6.18
CA GLY A 29 0.38 -20.04 5.86
C GLY A 29 1.13 -20.48 7.11
N ASP A 30 2.08 -21.37 6.95
CA ASP A 30 3.08 -21.73 7.95
C ASP A 30 4.20 -20.68 7.96
N LEU A 31 4.17 -19.81 8.97
CA LEU A 31 5.15 -18.72 9.13
C LEU A 31 6.56 -19.21 9.47
N ALA A 32 6.75 -20.51 9.75
CA ALA A 32 8.07 -21.11 9.89
C ALA A 32 8.82 -21.21 8.55
N HIS A 33 8.11 -21.14 7.43
CA HIS A 33 8.66 -21.17 6.09
C HIS A 33 8.82 -19.76 5.51
N LEU A 34 10.04 -19.39 5.08
CA LEU A 34 10.38 -18.04 4.63
C LEU A 34 9.64 -17.60 3.36
N ASP A 35 9.32 -18.54 2.48
CA ASP A 35 8.54 -18.30 1.25
C ASP A 35 7.06 -18.05 1.56
N GLU A 36 6.50 -18.71 2.57
CA GLU A 36 5.14 -18.43 3.04
C GLU A 36 5.04 -17.08 3.74
N TRP A 37 6.03 -16.72 4.57
CA TRP A 37 6.09 -15.41 5.22
C TRP A 37 6.37 -14.26 4.24
N GLY A 38 7.33 -14.45 3.33
CA GLY A 38 7.81 -13.39 2.42
C GLY A 38 6.99 -13.25 1.12
N LEU A 39 6.49 -14.35 0.56
CA LEU A 39 5.76 -14.37 -0.73
C LEU A 39 4.29 -14.77 -0.59
N GLY A 40 3.79 -14.98 0.63
CA GLY A 40 2.43 -15.53 0.84
C GLY A 40 2.25 -16.90 0.20
N GLY A 41 3.34 -17.68 0.10
CA GLY A 41 3.38 -19.00 -0.54
C GLY A 41 3.13 -18.96 -2.05
N ARG A 42 3.25 -17.79 -2.69
CA ARG A 42 2.92 -17.55 -4.12
C ARG A 42 1.48 -17.94 -4.48
N ARG A 43 0.59 -17.98 -3.49
CA ARG A 43 -0.81 -18.42 -3.62
C ARG A 43 -1.76 -17.26 -3.97
N PHE A 44 -1.30 -16.02 -3.84
CA PHE A 44 -2.10 -14.84 -4.17
C PHE A 44 -2.16 -14.66 -5.68
N GLY A 45 -3.38 -14.70 -6.22
CA GLY A 45 -3.62 -14.43 -7.64
C GLY A 45 -3.51 -12.94 -7.96
N THR A 46 -3.54 -12.60 -9.25
CA THR A 46 -3.35 -11.24 -9.77
C THR A 46 -4.18 -10.17 -9.08
N ILE A 47 -5.44 -10.45 -8.75
CA ILE A 47 -6.35 -9.48 -8.12
C ILE A 47 -5.85 -9.08 -6.72
N VAL A 48 -5.49 -10.06 -5.89
CA VAL A 48 -5.01 -9.80 -4.52
C VAL A 48 -3.68 -9.06 -4.59
N THR A 49 -2.76 -9.53 -5.44
CA THR A 49 -1.46 -8.88 -5.66
C THR A 49 -1.62 -7.44 -6.15
N TRP A 50 -2.59 -7.16 -7.03
CA TRP A 50 -2.88 -5.80 -7.49
C TRP A 50 -3.34 -4.88 -6.35
N PHE A 51 -4.17 -5.37 -5.43
CA PHE A 51 -4.55 -4.61 -4.24
C PHE A 51 -3.38 -4.42 -3.27
N LEU A 52 -2.53 -5.42 -3.08
CA LEU A 52 -1.35 -5.32 -2.22
C LEU A 52 -0.36 -4.28 -2.76
N LEU A 53 -0.08 -4.33 -4.07
CA LEU A 53 0.72 -3.31 -4.75
C LEU A 53 0.04 -1.95 -4.66
N GLY A 54 -1.26 -1.85 -4.95
CA GLY A 54 -2.00 -0.60 -4.85
C GLY A 54 -1.93 0.02 -3.46
N GLY A 55 -2.08 -0.80 -2.40
CA GLY A 55 -2.03 -0.36 -1.01
C GLY A 55 -0.64 0.11 -0.56
N ASP A 56 0.42 -0.54 -1.05
CA ASP A 56 1.80 -0.13 -0.78
C ASP A 56 2.16 1.20 -1.47
N LEU A 57 1.66 1.41 -2.69
CA LEU A 57 2.03 2.56 -3.53
C LEU A 57 1.15 3.79 -3.30
N TYR A 58 -0.14 3.60 -3.07
CA TYR A 58 -1.12 4.66 -2.95
C TYR A 58 -1.52 4.89 -1.49
N THR A 59 -0.58 5.45 -0.72
CA THR A 59 -0.78 5.74 0.71
C THR A 59 -1.15 7.20 0.96
N ALA A 60 -1.35 7.55 2.25
CA ALA A 60 -1.54 8.93 2.67
C ALA A 60 -0.39 9.86 2.24
N TYR A 61 0.83 9.32 2.10
CA TYR A 61 1.95 10.08 1.57
C TYR A 61 1.65 10.62 0.15
N THR A 62 1.19 9.75 -0.74
CA THR A 62 0.92 10.10 -2.14
C THR A 62 -0.22 11.10 -2.28
N PHE A 63 -1.30 10.92 -1.51
CA PHE A 63 -2.51 11.75 -1.66
C PHE A 63 -2.52 13.03 -0.82
N VAL A 64 -1.81 13.06 0.30
CA VAL A 64 -1.82 14.21 1.22
C VAL A 64 -0.47 14.93 1.19
N ALA A 65 0.63 14.20 1.40
CA ALA A 65 1.94 14.84 1.55
C ALA A 65 2.46 15.42 0.23
N VAL A 66 2.35 14.70 -0.89
CA VAL A 66 2.86 15.17 -2.19
C VAL A 66 2.13 16.43 -2.66
N PRO A 67 0.77 16.50 -2.69
CA PRO A 67 0.09 17.75 -3.07
C PRO A 67 0.37 18.90 -2.09
N ALA A 68 0.48 18.63 -0.80
CA ALA A 68 0.85 19.65 0.18
C ALA A 68 2.26 20.22 -0.08
N LEU A 69 3.22 19.36 -0.46
CA LEU A 69 4.56 19.79 -0.84
C LEU A 69 4.55 20.62 -2.14
N VAL A 70 3.79 20.20 -3.15
CA VAL A 70 3.64 20.98 -4.40
C VAL A 70 3.00 22.33 -4.12
N PHE A 71 2.00 22.38 -3.23
CA PHE A 71 1.37 23.63 -2.82
C PHE A 71 2.34 24.56 -2.08
N GLY A 72 3.19 24.02 -1.19
CA GLY A 72 4.12 24.82 -0.38
C GLY A 72 5.44 25.21 -1.07
N ALA A 73 6.00 24.31 -1.89
CA ALA A 73 7.33 24.45 -2.51
C ALA A 73 7.29 24.52 -4.04
N GLY A 74 6.10 24.47 -4.65
CA GLY A 74 5.92 24.56 -6.09
C GLY A 74 6.48 23.36 -6.85
N ALA A 75 7.13 23.64 -7.98
CA ALA A 75 7.57 22.63 -8.94
C ALA A 75 8.48 21.53 -8.35
N MET A 76 9.25 21.84 -7.30
CA MET A 76 10.14 20.87 -6.65
C MET A 76 9.38 19.66 -6.07
N GLY A 77 8.12 19.85 -5.65
CA GLY A 77 7.30 18.75 -5.13
C GLY A 77 6.95 17.69 -6.17
N PHE A 78 7.02 18.02 -7.46
CA PHE A 78 6.77 17.07 -8.54
C PHE A 78 7.86 16.00 -8.66
N PHE A 79 9.00 16.14 -7.97
CA PHE A 79 10.06 15.13 -7.93
C PHE A 79 9.55 13.71 -7.60
N ALA A 80 8.49 13.58 -6.80
CA ALA A 80 7.92 12.29 -6.43
C ALA A 80 7.49 11.45 -7.66
N LEU A 81 7.00 12.09 -8.74
CA LEU A 81 6.53 11.40 -9.95
C LEU A 81 7.67 10.77 -10.79
N PRO A 82 8.69 11.52 -11.26
CA PRO A 82 9.79 10.92 -12.02
C PRO A 82 10.60 9.95 -11.17
N TYR A 83 10.79 10.23 -9.88
CA TYR A 83 11.48 9.31 -8.96
C TYR A 83 10.80 7.94 -8.93
N THR A 84 9.49 7.90 -8.76
CA THR A 84 8.74 6.63 -8.70
C THR A 84 8.78 5.87 -10.03
N ILE A 85 8.80 6.56 -11.17
CA ILE A 85 8.96 5.92 -12.48
C ILE A 85 10.35 5.28 -12.63
N LEU A 86 11.40 5.94 -12.13
CA LEU A 86 12.78 5.48 -12.26
C LEU A 86 13.14 4.35 -11.28
N ILE A 87 12.54 4.33 -10.09
CA ILE A 87 12.92 3.36 -9.06
C ILE A 87 12.48 1.92 -9.41
N TYR A 88 11.34 1.70 -10.08
CA TYR A 88 10.91 0.33 -10.40
C TYR A 88 11.86 -0.39 -11.34
N PRO A 89 12.24 0.16 -12.52
CA PRO A 89 13.23 -0.49 -13.38
C PRO A 89 14.55 -0.74 -12.64
N PHE A 90 14.98 0.23 -11.81
CA PHE A 90 16.20 0.09 -11.03
C PHE A 90 16.10 -1.06 -10.01
N ALA A 91 14.99 -1.15 -9.28
CA ALA A 91 14.73 -2.25 -8.36
C ALA A 91 14.73 -3.60 -9.09
N PHE A 92 14.09 -3.73 -10.26
CA PHE A 92 14.11 -4.98 -11.03
C PHE A 92 15.50 -5.38 -11.55
N VAL A 93 16.40 -4.43 -11.77
CA VAL A 93 17.79 -4.70 -12.18
C VAL A 93 18.66 -5.09 -10.99
N VAL A 94 18.48 -4.44 -9.83
CA VAL A 94 19.37 -4.57 -8.67
C VAL A 94 18.94 -5.70 -7.73
N PHE A 95 17.65 -5.92 -7.55
CA PHE A 95 17.19 -6.99 -6.66
C PHE A 95 17.49 -8.38 -7.26
N PRO A 96 17.95 -9.33 -6.43
CA PRO A 96 18.17 -10.70 -6.88
C PRO A 96 16.87 -11.28 -7.42
N LYS A 97 16.95 -12.03 -8.53
CA LYS A 97 15.80 -12.74 -9.10
C LYS A 97 15.33 -13.76 -8.07
N LEU A 98 14.13 -13.54 -7.52
CA LEU A 98 13.44 -14.42 -6.59
C LEU A 98 12.80 -15.62 -7.30
#